data_AF-A0A7W9Y3W4-F1
#
_entry.id   AF-A0A7W9Y3W4-F1
#
_cell.length_a   1.000
_cell.length_b   1.000
_cell.length_c   1.000
_cell.angle_alpha   90.00
_cell.angle_beta   90.00
_cell.angle_gamma   90.00
#
_symmetry.space_group_name_H-M   'P 1'
#
loop_
_entity.id
_entity.type
_entity.pdbx_description
1 polymer ?
#
loop_
_entity_poly.entity_id
_entity_poly.type
_entity_poly.pdbx_seq_one_letter_code
_entity_poly.pdbx_strand_id
1 'polypeptide(L)'
;METEKIPTDIWLKVMCALMINAVLFGVGIITVLSVPTFVDQAKYLIPVVIVASFAITPFLCGFIARRMRIRNWTADQWREGDLISG
;
A
#
# COMPACT_ATOMS: atom_id res chain seq x y z
N MET A 1 20.07 19.18 -15.15
CA MET A 1 19.43 18.20 -14.25
C MET A 1 18.03 17.97 -14.78
N GLU A 2 17.86 16.98 -15.65
CA GLU A 2 16.54 16.57 -16.14
C GLU A 2 15.71 16.12 -14.95
N THR A 3 14.65 16.87 -14.63
CA THR A 3 13.67 16.46 -13.63
C THR A 3 12.83 15.35 -14.26
N GLU A 4 13.28 14.10 -14.06
CA GLU A 4 12.49 12.92 -14.37
C GLU A 4 11.14 13.05 -13.64
N LYS A 5 10.08 13.34 -14.42
CA LYS A 5 8.72 13.48 -13.89
C LYS A 5 8.25 12.11 -13.43
N ILE A 6 8.47 11.80 -12.16
CA ILE A 6 7.93 10.59 -11.55
C ILE A 6 6.41 10.61 -11.78
N PRO A 7 5.83 9.59 -12.45
CA PRO A 7 4.39 9.54 -12.67
C PRO A 7 3.69 9.57 -11.31
N THR A 8 2.72 10.47 -11.13
CA THR A 8 1.92 10.59 -9.89
C THR A 8 1.32 9.24 -9.46
N ASP A 9 1.01 8.37 -10.43
CA ASP A 9 0.57 6.99 -10.23
C ASP A 9 1.58 6.12 -9.45
N ILE A 10 2.88 6.27 -9.73
CA ILE A 10 3.93 5.52 -9.02
C ILE A 10 4.04 6.03 -7.59
N TRP A 11 4.01 7.35 -7.40
CA TRP A 11 4.07 7.95 -6.06
C TRP A 11 2.89 7.49 -5.19
N LEU A 12 1.67 7.53 -5.73
CA LEU A 12 0.47 7.07 -5.02
C LEU A 12 0.55 5.59 -4.64
N LYS A 13 1.02 4.74 -5.55
CA LYS A 13 1.21 3.30 -5.29
C LYS A 13 2.25 3.05 -4.21
N VAL A 14 3.37 3.79 -4.22
CA VAL A 14 4.43 3.66 -3.22
C VAL A 14 3.92 4.09 -1.84
N MET A 15 3.25 5.24 -1.73
CA MET A 15 2.67 5.71 -0.47
C MET A 15 1.61 4.74 0.08
N CYS A 16 0.74 4.21 -0.79
CA CYS A 16 -0.28 3.24 -0.41
C CYS A 16 0.34 1.90 0.03
N ALA A 17 1.35 1.41 -0.69
CA ALA A 17 2.08 0.19 -0.34
C ALA A 17 2.77 0.30 1.02
N LEU A 18 3.38 1.45 1.33
CA LEU A 18 4.04 1.68 2.61
C LEU A 18 3.04 1.60 3.78
N MET A 19 1.88 2.25 3.66
CA MET A 19 0.84 2.21 4.69
C MET A 19 0.23 0.81 4.85
N ILE A 20 -0.07 0.13 3.74
CA ILE A 20 -0.63 -1.23 3.77
C ILE A 20 0.34 -2.20 4.45
N ASN A 21 1.64 -2.13 4.10
CA ASN A 21 2.65 -3.00 4.70
C ASN A 21 2.76 -2.77 6.21
N ALA A 22 2.76 -1.49 6.65
CA ALA A 22 2.82 -1.14 8.06
C ALA A 22 1.61 -1.67 8.86
N VAL A 23 0.40 -1.54 8.31
CA VAL A 23 -0.83 -2.03 8.96
C VAL A 23 -0.84 -3.56 9.01
N LEU A 24 -0.50 -4.25 7.93
CA LEU A 24 -0.43 -5.71 7.90
C LEU A 24 0.61 -6.26 8.89
N PHE A 25 1.79 -5.63 8.92
CA PHE A 25 2.84 -5.99 9.87
C PHE A 25 2.37 -5.77 11.32
N GLY A 26 1.77 -4.62 11.62
CA GLY A 26 1.25 -4.32 12.96
C GLY A 26 0.19 -5.32 13.42
N VAL A 27 -0.81 -5.61 12.57
CA VAL A 27 -1.85 -6.61 12.88
C VAL A 27 -1.23 -7.99 13.08
N GLY A 28 -0.31 -8.41 12.21
CA GLY A 28 0.38 -9.69 12.32
C GLY A 28 1.15 -9.84 13.63
N ILE A 29 1.90 -8.79 14.03
CA ILE A 29 2.65 -8.81 15.30
C ILE A 29 1.70 -8.84 16.50
N ILE A 30 0.63 -8.04 16.48
CA ILE A 30 -0.40 -8.07 17.54
C ILE A 30 -1.01 -9.48 17.65
N THR A 31 -1.32 -10.14 16.54
CA THR A 31 -1.88 -11.50 16.57
C THR A 31 -0.90 -12.53 17.13
N VAL A 32 0.39 -12.43 16.81
CA VAL A 32 1.43 -13.33 17.33
C VAL A 32 1.65 -13.12 18.83
N LEU A 33 1.67 -11.86 19.27
CA LEU A 33 1.92 -11.54 20.68
C LEU A 33 0.68 -11.70 21.57
N SER A 34 -0.52 -11.64 21.01
CA SER A 34 -1.77 -11.82 21.78
C SER A 34 -2.00 -13.26 22.25
N VAL A 35 -1.28 -14.25 21.69
CA VAL A 35 -1.45 -15.66 22.03
C VAL A 35 -0.21 -16.16 22.79
N PRO A 36 -0.35 -16.54 24.08
CA PRO A 36 0.79 -16.92 24.92
C PRO A 36 1.46 -18.25 24.51
N THR A 37 0.84 -19.07 23.65
CA THR A 37 1.50 -20.27 23.10
C THR A 37 2.44 -19.96 21.93
N PHE A 38 2.38 -18.75 21.37
CA PHE A 38 3.25 -18.32 20.27
C PHE A 38 4.52 -17.60 20.73
N VAL A 39 4.65 -17.26 22.02
CA VAL A 39 5.87 -16.61 22.54
C VAL A 39 7.10 -17.53 22.56
N ASP A 40 6.92 -18.82 22.81
CA ASP A 40 8.03 -19.80 22.74
C ASP A 40 8.57 -19.99 21.32
N GLN A 41 7.71 -19.80 20.31
CA GLN A 41 8.05 -19.88 18.89
C GLN A 41 8.17 -18.50 18.23
N ALA A 42 8.10 -17.40 19.00
CA ALA A 42 8.03 -16.04 18.46
C ALA A 42 9.26 -15.69 17.60
N LYS A 43 10.42 -16.30 17.92
CA LYS A 43 11.65 -16.17 17.14
C LYS A 43 11.47 -16.56 15.66
N TYR A 44 10.57 -17.51 15.37
CA TYR A 44 10.26 -17.96 14.01
C TYR A 44 9.01 -17.29 13.44
N LEU A 45 8.01 -16.99 14.28
CA LEU A 45 6.75 -16.41 13.83
C LEU A 45 6.88 -14.95 13.39
N ILE A 46 7.74 -14.16 14.05
CA ILE A 46 7.99 -12.76 13.68
C ILE A 46 8.51 -12.65 12.23
N PRO A 47 9.58 -13.35 11.81
CA PRO A 47 10.03 -13.28 10.42
C PRO A 47 9.01 -13.84 9.43
N VAL A 48 8.21 -14.84 9.80
CA VAL A 48 7.10 -15.33 8.96
C VAL A 48 6.05 -14.23 8.73
N VAL A 49 5.66 -13.49 9.77
CA VAL A 49 4.73 -12.35 9.65
C VAL A 49 5.29 -11.27 8.72
N ILE A 50 6.59 -10.98 8.80
CA ILE A 50 7.25 -10.03 7.92
C ILE A 50 7.15 -10.48 6.46
N VAL A 51 7.53 -11.73 6.17
CA VAL A 51 7.48 -12.28 4.80
C VAL A 51 6.04 -12.32 4.28
N ALA A 52 5.07 -12.74 5.11
CA ALA A 52 3.66 -12.74 4.75
C ALA A 52 3.15 -11.33 4.45
N SER A 53 3.49 -10.33 5.28
CA SER A 53 3.08 -8.93 5.08
C SER A 53 3.65 -8.37 3.78
N PHE A 54 4.93 -8.64 3.49
CA PHE A 54 5.56 -8.23 2.24
C PHE A 54 4.96 -8.92 1.01
N ALA A 55 4.55 -10.18 1.11
CA ALA A 55 3.90 -10.91 0.01
C ALA A 55 2.47 -10.41 -0.26
N ILE A 56 1.72 -10.09 0.80
CA ILE A 56 0.32 -9.64 0.69
C ILE A 56 0.23 -8.16 0.27
N THR A 57 1.18 -7.33 0.70
CA THR A 57 1.20 -5.88 0.42
C THR A 57 1.03 -5.50 -1.05
N PRO A 58 1.83 -6.01 -2.02
CA PRO A 58 1.69 -5.62 -3.42
C PRO A 58 0.36 -6.07 -4.02
N PHE A 59 -0.19 -7.18 -3.54
CA PHE A 59 -1.50 -7.68 -3.96
C PHE A 59 -2.63 -6.74 -3.50
N LEU A 60 -2.63 -6.36 -2.22
CA LEU A 60 -3.59 -5.40 -1.66
C LEU A 60 -3.42 -4.01 -2.27
N CYS A 61 -2.19 -3.54 -2.44
CA CYS A 61 -1.91 -2.25 -3.06
C CYS A 61 -2.41 -2.21 -4.50
N GLY A 62 -2.19 -3.27 -5.29
CA GLY A 62 -2.74 -3.38 -6.64
C GLY A 62 -4.27 -3.34 -6.65
N PHE A 63 -4.93 -4.04 -5.71
CA PHE A 63 -6.38 -4.06 -5.60
C PHE A 63 -6.97 -2.69 -5.19
N ILE A 64 -6.38 -2.05 -4.18
CA ILE A 64 -6.81 -0.74 -3.66
C ILE A 64 -6.54 0.36 -4.69
N ALA A 65 -5.34 0.39 -5.28
CA ALA A 65 -5.00 1.34 -6.34
C ALA A 65 -5.91 1.16 -7.56
N ARG A 66 -6.27 -0.07 -7.94
CA ARG A 66 -7.25 -0.34 -8.99
C ARG A 66 -8.64 0.20 -8.63
N ARG A 67 -9.09 0.05 -7.38
CA ARG A 67 -10.38 0.61 -6.91
C ARG A 67 -10.39 2.14 -6.92
N MET A 68 -9.29 2.79 -6.55
CA MET A 68 -9.16 4.26 -6.66
C MET A 68 -9.12 4.70 -8.13
N ARG A 69 -8.41 3.95 -8.98
CA ARG A 69 -8.33 4.21 -10.41
C ARG A 69 -9.67 4.03 -11.13
N ILE A 70 -10.52 3.10 -10.71
CA ILE A 70 -11.90 2.96 -11.24
C ILE A 70 -12.78 4.16 -10.86
N ARG A 71 -12.60 4.76 -9.67
CA ARG A 71 -13.34 6.00 -9.29
C ARG A 71 -12.78 7.25 -9.97
N ASN A 72 -11.48 7.27 -10.25
CA ASN A 72 -10.79 8.40 -10.91
C ASN A 72 -10.71 8.25 -12.45
N TRP A 73 -11.33 7.22 -13.05
CA TRP A 73 -11.25 7.02 -14.51
C TRP A 73 -12.08 8.06 -15.29
N THR A 74 -13.00 8.79 -14.64
CA THR A 74 -13.65 9.97 -15.25
C THR A 74 -12.79 11.24 -15.13
N ALA A 75 -11.47 11.11 -15.02
CA ALA A 75 -10.55 12.24 -14.95
C ALA A 75 -9.89 12.61 -16.29
N ASP A 76 -10.35 12.03 -17.41
CA ASP A 76 -10.13 12.68 -18.72
C ASP A 76 -10.77 14.09 -18.75
N GLN A 77 -11.76 14.36 -17.89
CA GLN A 77 -12.30 15.72 -17.63
C GLN A 77 -11.35 16.66 -16.87
N TRP A 78 -10.29 16.16 -16.20
CA TRP A 78 -9.33 17.00 -15.48
C TRP A 78 -8.11 17.39 -16.33
N ARG A 79 -7.94 16.75 -17.50
CA ARG A 79 -6.81 16.99 -18.41
C ARG A 79 -7.15 17.95 -19.55
N GLU A 80 -8.43 18.21 -19.76
CA GLU A 80 -8.93 19.12 -20.77
C GLU A 80 -9.41 20.40 -20.08
N GLY A 81 -8.45 21.31 -19.87
CA GLY A 81 -8.64 22.75 -19.70
C GLY A 81 -9.84 23.18 -18.87
N ASP A 82 -9.59 23.51 -17.60
CA ASP A 82 -10.42 24.47 -16.89
C ASP A 82 -10.37 25.81 -17.62
N LEU A 83 -11.26 25.98 -18.59
CA LEU A 83 -11.57 27.22 -19.31
C LEU A 83 -12.18 28.30 -18.39
N ILE A 84 -12.32 28.02 -17.08
CA ILE A 84 -12.85 28.93 -16.06
C ILE A 84 -11.72 29.60 -15.26
N SER A 85 -10.48 29.10 -15.34
CA SER A 85 -9.29 29.80 -14.84
C SER A 85 -8.81 30.82 -15.89
N GLY A 86 -9.60 31.89 -16.07
CA GLY A 86 -9.18 33.11 -16.77
C GLY A 86 -8.10 33.89 -16.04
#